data_AF-A0A4P8IH54-F1
#
_entry.id   AF-A0A4P8IH54-F1
#
_cell.length_a   1.000
_cell.length_b   1.000
_cell.length_c   1.000
_cell.angle_alpha   90.00
_cell.angle_beta   90.00
_cell.angle_gamma   90.00
#
_symmetry.space_group_name_H-M   'P 1'
#
loop_
_entity.id
_entity.type
_entity.pdbx_description
1 polymer ?
#
loop_
_entity_poly.entity_id
_entity_poly.type
_entity_poly.pdbx_seq_one_letter_code
_entity_poly.pdbx_strand_id
1 'polypeptide(L)' 'MEIRALKKFCGTITMSKGEVRECEETEVVKDLLKVGYIEKVRKTKNEGK' A
#
# COMPACT_ATOMS: atom_id res chain seq x y z
N MET A 1 5.80 -4.54 5.25
CA MET A 1 5.85 -3.15 4.76
C MET A 1 4.45 -2.56 4.78
N GLU A 2 4.31 -1.25 4.89
CA GLU A 2 2.99 -0.62 4.92
C GLU A 2 2.68 -0.01 3.55
N ILE A 3 1.48 -0.29 3.04
CA ILE A 3 1.02 0.19 1.74
C ILE A 3 -0.32 0.91 1.89
N ARG A 4 -0.53 1.96 1.09
CA ARG A 4 -1.80 2.69 0.98
C ARG A 4 -2.39 2.50 -0.39
N ALA A 5 -3.68 2.19 -0.46
CA ALA A 5 -4.40 2.07 -1.72
C ALA A 5 -4.75 3.46 -2.29
N LEU A 6 -4.32 3.73 -3.53
CA LEU A 6 -4.62 4.97 -4.25
C LEU A 6 -5.99 4.93 -4.94
N LYS A 7 -6.47 3.72 -5.23
CA LYS A 7 -7.75 3.43 -5.88
C LYS A 7 -8.45 2.28 -5.15
N LYS A 8 -9.77 2.14 -5.35
CA LYS A 8 -10.50 0.94 -4.91
C LYS A 8 -10.21 -0.19 -5.89
N PHE A 9 -9.80 -1.35 -5.38
CA PHE A 9 -9.60 -2.55 -6.18
C PHE A 9 -9.99 -3.79 -5.37
N CYS A 10 -10.34 -4.87 -6.07
CA CYS A 10 -10.79 -6.13 -5.50
C CYS A 10 -10.15 -7.29 -6.28
N GLY A 11 -9.73 -8.34 -5.58
CA GLY A 11 -9.03 -9.50 -6.14
C GLY A 11 -8.34 -10.29 -5.04
N THR A 12 -7.12 -10.77 -5.29
CA THR A 12 -6.25 -11.40 -4.28
C THR A 12 -6.02 -10.50 -3.06
N ILE A 13 -5.97 -9.19 -3.31
CA ILE A 13 -5.97 -8.16 -2.27
C ILE A 13 -7.16 -7.25 -2.57
N THR A 14 -8.00 -7.06 -1.57
CA THR A 14 -9.13 -6.12 -1.63
C THR A 14 -8.86 -4.98 -0.67
N MET A 15 -8.76 -3.78 -1.23
CA MET A 15 -8.56 -2.53 -0.49
C MET A 15 -9.41 -1.40 -1.07
N SER A 16 -9.91 -0.55 -0.18
CA SER A 16 -10.60 0.68 -0.56
C SER A 16 -9.61 1.83 -0.74
N LYS A 17 -9.97 2.83 -1.55
CA LYS A 17 -9.14 4.03 -1.72
C LYS A 17 -8.87 4.69 -0.36
N GLY A 18 -7.59 4.93 -0.06
CA GLY A 18 -7.11 5.50 1.21
C GLY A 18 -6.85 4.49 2.31
N GLU A 19 -7.23 3.21 2.12
CA GLU A 19 -6.95 2.15 3.11
C GLU A 19 -5.45 1.92 3.22
N VAL A 20 -4.96 1.80 4.46
CA VAL A 20 -3.57 1.48 4.79
C VAL A 20 -3.53 0.08 5.37
N ARG A 21 -2.63 -0.76 4.87
CA ARG A 21 -2.47 -2.14 5.33
C ARG A 21 -1.01 -2.52 5.42
N GLU A 22 -0.67 -3.29 6.45
CA GLU A 22 0.60 -3.97 6.54
C GLU A 22 0.56 -5.27 5.73
N CYS A 23 1.47 -5.40 4.77
CA CYS A 23 1.61 -6.58 3.92
C CYS A 23 3.09 -6.91 3.68
N GLU A 24 3.34 -8.15 3.29
CA GLU A 24 4.66 -8.59 2.82
C GLU A 24 4.92 -8.10 1.39
N GLU A 25 6.20 -8.02 1.01
CA GLU A 25 6.58 -7.65 -0.36
C GLU A 25 6.45 -8.84 -1.31
N THR A 26 5.24 -9.09 -1.77
CA THR A 26 4.94 -10.12 -2.78
C THR A 26 5.02 -9.55 -4.20
N GLU A 27 5.08 -10.44 -5.20
CA GLU A 27 5.09 -10.02 -6.61
C GLU A 27 3.85 -9.21 -6.98
N VAL A 28 2.67 -9.60 -6.47
CA VAL A 28 1.41 -8.85 -6.62
C VAL A 28 1.55 -7.42 -6.13
N VAL A 29 2.21 -7.21 -4.99
CA VAL A 29 2.36 -5.87 -4.41
C VAL A 29 3.36 -5.04 -5.22
N LYS A 30 4.42 -5.66 -5.78
CA LYS A 30 5.35 -4.98 -6.69
C LYS A 30 4.65 -4.54 -7.98
N ASP A 31 3.81 -5.39 -8.55
CA ASP A 31 3.02 -5.06 -9.73
C ASP A 31 2.04 -3.92 -9.44
N LEU A 32 1.30 -4.00 -8.33
CA LEU A 32 0.38 -2.95 -7.88
C LEU A 32 1.08 -1.59 -7.66
N LEU A 33 2.30 -1.60 -7.13
CA LEU A 33 3.15 -0.40 -7.02
C LEU A 33 3.53 0.12 -8.41
N LYS A 34 3.96 -0.75 -9.32
CA LYS A 34 4.40 -0.40 -10.68
C LYS A 34 3.26 0.20 -11.52
N VAL A 35 2.04 -0.30 -11.37
CA VAL A 35 0.85 0.24 -12.06
C VAL A 35 0.21 1.42 -11.33
N GLY A 36 0.71 1.81 -10.15
CA GLY A 36 0.23 2.97 -9.40
C GLY A 36 -1.14 2.78 -8.74
N TYR A 37 -1.46 1.56 -8.31
CA TYR A 37 -2.69 1.26 -7.55
C TYR A 37 -2.51 1.45 -6.05
N ILE A 38 -1.27 1.31 -5.59
CA ILE A 38 -0.87 1.48 -4.19
C ILE A 38 0.42 2.29 -4.13
N GLU A 39 0.74 2.80 -2.94
CA GLU A 39 2.02 3.44 -2.62
C GLU A 39 2.59 2.87 -1.32
N LYS A 40 3.92 2.88 -1.16
CA LYS A 40 4.56 2.51 0.11
C LYS A 40 4.37 3.64 1.12
N VAL A 41 3.73 3.35 2.24
CA VAL A 41 3.69 4.26 3.39
C VAL A 41 5.01 4.08 4.12
N ARG A 42 5.90 5.06 3.95
CA ARG A 42 7.06 5.16 4.83
C ARG A 42 6.52 5.61 6.18
N LYS A 43 6.64 4.77 7.20
CA LYS A 43 6.61 5.25 8.59
C LYS A 43 7.80 6.19 8.73
N THR A 44 7.62 7.46 8.38
CA THR A 44 8.44 8.50 8.96
C THR A 44 8.24 8.33 10.45
N LYS A 45 9.25 7.78 11.15
CA LYS A 45 9.41 8.04 12.56
C LYS A 45 9.31 9.55 12.68
N ASN A 46 8.15 10.04 13.06
CA ASN A 46 8.01 11.40 13.52
C ASN A 46 8.64 11.38 14.92
N GLU A 47 9.97 11.44 14.96
CA GLU A 47 10.65 12.00 16.11
C GLU A 47 10.23 13.46 16.19
N GLY A 48 9.50 13.79 17.26
CA GLY A 48 9.50 15.13 17.85
C GLY A 48 8.70 16.20 17.13
N LYS A 49 7.57 16.56 17.73
CA LYS A 49 7.35 17.96 18.12
C LYS A 49 6.58 18.03 19.42
#